data_AF-A0A1N6X7R9-F1
#
_entry.id   AF-A0A1N6X7R9-F1
#
_cell.length_a   1.000
_cell.length_b   1.000
_cell.length_c   1.000
_cell.angle_alpha   90.00
_cell.angle_beta   90.00
_cell.angle_gamma   90.00
#
_symmetry.space_group_name_H-M   'P 1'
#
loop_
_entity.id
_entity.type
_entity.pdbx_description
1 polymer ?
#
loop_
_entity_poly.entity_id
_entity_poly.type
_entity_poly.pdbx_seq_one_letter_code
_entity_poly.pdbx_strand_id
1 'polypeptide(L)'
;MLLSKVISCVMVGALVLASNLSQAQENFLQETHERQLKLAQILGKKELSDKSKADMLIMQAAALDSLDRSQEALPLVEQALRIATPEQHASFTVTKATIFFTQGRAADALALLAPLLDSERQAAAAAKPDERAGRLAMHQSGFILAAFSSVELGDWKNALAYLADTEYTSDEPEFAEYRAVVYRYIMARANDASLANANLEKQAVHIEKNSKSHYGALLRMWQGADNLTELSRLIARKDAEEQQDAFAESLFYIGAYTKYVKRDPALALNSLQQLNRISPYGSLEWVHGKRVLAL
;
A
#
# COMPACT_ATOMS: atom_id res chain seq x y z
N MET A 1 7.94 32.80 -34.94
CA MET A 1 7.38 33.06 -33.60
C MET A 1 6.70 31.79 -33.13
N LEU A 2 7.49 30.90 -32.55
CA LEU A 2 7.11 29.59 -32.05
C LEU A 2 7.63 29.50 -30.60
N LEU A 3 6.91 28.75 -29.77
CA LEU A 3 7.29 28.31 -28.42
C LEU A 3 7.24 29.35 -27.29
N SER A 4 6.05 29.56 -26.75
CA SER A 4 5.85 29.83 -25.32
C SER A 4 4.37 29.69 -25.01
N LYS A 5 3.93 28.52 -24.50
CA LYS A 5 2.66 28.23 -23.79
C LYS A 5 2.36 26.73 -23.76
N VAL A 6 3.20 25.92 -23.10
CA VAL A 6 2.81 24.56 -22.66
C VAL A 6 3.38 24.20 -21.27
N ILE A 7 4.34 24.95 -20.74
CA ILE A 7 4.88 24.73 -19.39
C ILE A 7 4.13 25.62 -18.39
N SER A 8 2.92 25.24 -17.95
CA SER A 8 2.27 25.89 -16.78
C SER A 8 1.14 25.12 -16.10
N CYS A 9 0.53 24.08 -16.69
CA CYS A 9 -0.65 23.47 -16.03
C CYS A 9 -0.33 22.42 -14.94
N VAL A 10 0.83 21.74 -14.99
CA VAL A 10 1.17 20.72 -13.98
C VAL A 10 1.64 21.34 -12.66
N MET A 11 2.37 22.46 -12.70
CA MET A 11 2.90 23.13 -11.51
C MET A 11 1.81 23.77 -10.66
N VAL A 12 0.75 24.30 -11.27
CA VAL A 12 -0.34 24.95 -10.54
C VAL A 12 -1.20 23.95 -9.77
N GLY A 13 -1.40 22.72 -10.29
CA GLY A 13 -2.16 21.67 -9.58
C GLY A 13 -1.44 21.12 -8.35
N ALA A 14 -0.13 20.88 -8.44
CA ALA A 14 0.68 20.45 -7.29
C ALA A 14 0.84 21.57 -6.25
N LEU A 15 0.91 22.84 -6.66
CA LEU A 15 0.93 23.97 -5.72
C LEU A 15 -0.40 24.13 -4.97
N VAL A 16 -1.55 23.85 -5.60
CA VAL A 16 -2.87 23.94 -4.94
C VAL A 16 -3.05 22.82 -3.90
N LEU A 17 -2.46 21.65 -4.11
CA LEU A 17 -2.40 20.58 -3.10
C LEU A 17 -1.53 20.97 -1.89
N ALA A 18 -0.43 21.70 -2.12
CA ALA A 18 0.49 22.12 -1.08
C ALA A 18 0.05 23.38 -0.30
N SER A 19 -0.77 24.27 -0.90
CA SER A 19 -1.07 25.58 -0.33
C SER A 19 -2.10 25.58 0.81
N ASN A 20 -2.82 24.49 1.04
CA ASN A 20 -3.71 24.35 2.20
C ASN A 20 -3.04 23.66 3.41
N LEU A 21 -1.77 23.27 3.31
CA LEU A 21 -1.04 22.52 4.34
C LEU A 21 0.06 23.36 5.03
N SER A 22 -0.05 24.69 5.00
CA SER A 22 0.90 25.60 5.66
C SER A 22 0.41 26.09 7.03
N GLN A 23 0.50 25.22 8.03
CA GLN A 23 0.57 25.51 9.47
C GLN A 23 0.83 24.16 10.13
N ALA A 24 1.86 24.06 10.98
CA ALA A 24 2.32 22.86 11.71
C ALA A 24 1.38 21.65 11.55
N GLN A 25 1.60 20.87 10.49
CA GLN A 25 0.63 19.87 10.04
C GLN A 25 0.55 18.77 11.11
N GLU A 26 -0.58 18.71 11.83
CA GLU A 26 -0.90 17.55 12.67
C GLU A 26 -0.78 16.29 11.81
N ASN A 27 0.05 15.35 12.25
CA ASN A 27 0.27 14.09 11.53
C ASN A 27 -0.62 13.02 12.19
N PHE A 28 -1.87 12.96 11.74
CA PHE A 28 -2.90 12.08 12.30
C PHE A 28 -2.47 10.62 12.29
N LEU A 29 -1.80 10.17 11.21
CA LEU A 29 -1.25 8.81 11.12
C LEU A 29 -0.18 8.56 12.18
N GLN A 30 0.75 9.50 12.38
CA GLN A 30 1.74 9.40 13.45
C GLN A 30 1.08 9.29 14.83
N GLU A 31 0.15 10.19 15.13
CA GLU A 31 -0.57 10.20 16.42
C GLU A 31 -1.36 8.92 16.64
N THR A 32 -2.00 8.38 15.61
CA THR A 32 -2.71 7.10 15.68
C THR A 32 -1.75 5.95 16.00
N HIS A 33 -0.60 5.85 15.34
CA HIS A 33 0.38 4.82 15.64
C HIS A 33 1.06 5.00 17.00
N GLU A 34 1.32 6.24 17.45
CA GLU A 34 1.82 6.51 18.80
C GLU A 34 0.82 6.11 19.88
N ARG A 35 -0.48 6.37 19.66
CA ARG A 35 -1.55 5.92 20.57
C ARG A 35 -1.64 4.40 20.61
N GLN A 36 -1.59 3.73 19.45
CA GLN A 36 -1.58 2.26 19.36
C GLN A 36 -0.38 1.67 20.10
N LEU A 37 0.81 2.22 19.88
CA LEU A 37 2.05 1.82 20.57
C LEU A 37 1.90 1.93 22.08
N LYS A 38 1.43 3.08 22.58
CA LYS A 38 1.24 3.32 24.01
C LYS A 38 0.20 2.38 24.61
N LEU A 39 -0.90 2.14 23.90
CA LEU A 39 -1.95 1.23 24.35
C LEU A 39 -1.44 -0.20 24.46
N ALA A 40 -0.76 -0.71 23.42
CA ALA A 40 -0.18 -2.05 23.41
C ALA A 40 0.84 -2.25 24.56
N GLN A 41 1.66 -1.24 24.85
CA GLN A 41 2.59 -1.28 25.98
C GLN A 41 1.91 -1.30 27.35
N ILE A 42 0.80 -0.59 27.52
CA ILE A 42 0.04 -0.56 28.78
C ILE A 42 -0.69 -1.88 28.99
N LEU A 43 -1.36 -2.38 27.96
CA LEU A 43 -2.12 -3.64 28.02
C LEU A 43 -1.19 -4.84 28.14
N GLY A 44 -0.09 -4.87 27.38
CA GLY A 44 0.89 -5.96 27.43
C GLY A 44 1.54 -6.19 28.79
N LYS A 45 1.60 -5.17 29.66
CA LYS A 45 2.05 -5.30 31.06
C LYS A 45 1.03 -5.98 31.97
N LYS A 46 -0.24 -6.01 31.57
CA LYS A 46 -1.37 -6.56 32.33
C LYS A 46 -1.77 -7.95 31.87
N GLU A 47 -1.35 -8.36 30.68
CA GLU A 47 -1.68 -9.68 30.13
C GLU A 47 -1.00 -10.82 30.91
N LEU A 48 -1.79 -11.84 31.22
CA LEU A 48 -1.36 -13.00 32.01
C LEU A 48 -1.17 -14.27 31.17
N SER A 49 -1.74 -14.30 29.95
CA SER A 49 -1.63 -15.44 29.04
C SER A 49 -0.60 -15.19 27.95
N ASP A 50 0.09 -16.24 27.52
CA ASP A 50 1.04 -16.15 26.40
C ASP A 50 0.36 -15.68 25.12
N LYS A 51 -0.86 -16.17 24.85
CA LYS A 51 -1.67 -15.75 23.68
C LYS A 51 -1.87 -14.23 23.64
N SER A 52 -2.44 -13.65 24.71
CA SER A 52 -2.71 -12.21 24.76
C SER A 52 -1.43 -11.39 24.78
N LYS A 53 -0.38 -11.89 25.44
CA LYS A 53 0.93 -11.24 25.43
C LYS A 53 1.53 -11.21 24.02
N ALA A 54 1.37 -12.28 23.24
CA ALA A 54 1.80 -12.35 21.85
C ALA A 54 1.06 -11.30 20.99
N ASP A 55 -0.27 -11.18 21.16
CA ASP A 55 -1.07 -10.16 20.46
C ASP A 55 -0.58 -8.73 20.78
N MET A 56 -0.30 -8.43 22.05
CA MET A 56 0.19 -7.11 22.44
C MET A 56 1.60 -6.81 21.89
N LEU A 57 2.49 -7.81 21.86
CA LEU A 57 3.81 -7.67 21.25
C LEU A 57 3.72 -7.39 19.75
N ILE A 58 2.74 -7.99 19.05
CA ILE A 58 2.51 -7.78 17.62
C ILE A 58 1.94 -6.40 17.34
N MET A 59 0.96 -5.96 18.13
CA MET A 59 0.45 -4.59 18.04
C MET A 59 1.57 -3.57 18.28
N GLN A 60 2.45 -3.83 19.25
CA GLN A 60 3.61 -2.98 19.51
C GLN A 60 4.59 -2.97 18.32
N ALA A 61 4.89 -4.14 17.76
CA ALA A 61 5.80 -4.27 16.62
C ALA A 61 5.24 -3.55 15.38
N ALA A 62 3.96 -3.76 15.05
CA ALA A 62 3.31 -3.11 13.91
C ALA A 62 3.32 -1.57 14.06
N ALA A 63 2.95 -1.05 15.24
CA ALA A 63 2.97 0.39 15.48
C ALA A 63 4.39 0.99 15.40
N LEU A 64 5.41 0.27 15.90
CA LEU A 64 6.81 0.69 15.74
C LEU A 64 7.25 0.69 14.28
N ASP A 65 6.89 -0.34 13.51
CA ASP A 65 7.21 -0.39 12.08
C ASP A 65 6.59 0.78 11.33
N SER A 66 5.30 1.05 11.56
CA SER A 66 4.59 2.18 10.98
C SER A 66 5.24 3.52 11.32
N LEU A 67 5.83 3.66 12.50
CA LEU A 67 6.56 4.85 12.96
C LEU A 67 7.99 4.96 12.41
N ASP A 68 8.35 4.17 11.38
CA ASP A 68 9.71 4.10 10.79
C ASP A 68 10.76 3.58 11.80
N ARG A 69 10.33 2.77 12.78
CA ARG A 69 11.17 2.18 13.84
C ARG A 69 11.26 0.65 13.72
N SER A 70 11.35 0.15 12.49
CA SER A 70 11.38 -1.29 12.15
C SER A 70 12.46 -2.08 12.88
N GLN A 71 13.61 -1.46 13.19
CA GLN A 71 14.68 -2.13 13.94
C GLN A 71 14.27 -2.47 15.38
N GLU A 72 13.43 -1.64 15.99
CA GLU A 72 12.87 -1.91 17.33
C GLU A 72 11.67 -2.86 17.27
N ALA A 73 10.93 -2.86 16.16
CA ALA A 73 9.80 -3.75 15.92
C ALA A 73 10.22 -5.22 15.79
N LEU A 74 11.32 -5.50 15.08
CA LEU A 74 11.76 -6.85 14.75
C LEU A 74 11.92 -7.79 15.96
N PRO A 75 12.64 -7.43 17.05
CA PRO A 75 12.76 -8.32 18.21
C PRO A 75 11.42 -8.61 18.90
N LEU A 76 10.44 -7.70 18.81
CA LEU A 76 9.12 -7.89 19.41
C LEU A 76 8.27 -8.90 18.63
N VAL A 77 8.25 -8.82 17.29
CA VAL A 77 7.56 -9.83 16.47
C VAL A 77 8.20 -11.22 16.63
N GLU A 78 9.53 -11.28 16.78
CA GLU A 78 10.24 -12.54 17.06
C GLU A 78 9.94 -13.10 18.45
N GLN A 79 9.74 -12.23 19.44
CA GLN A 79 9.27 -12.65 20.74
C GLN A 79 7.82 -13.16 20.68
N ALA A 80 6.94 -12.45 19.97
CA ALA A 80 5.54 -12.86 19.82
C ALA A 80 5.43 -14.23 19.13
N LEU A 81 6.14 -14.44 18.02
CA LEU A 81 6.14 -15.71 17.28
C LEU A 81 6.63 -16.91 18.11
N ARG A 82 7.45 -16.70 19.15
CA ARG A 82 7.91 -17.78 20.03
C ARG A 82 6.83 -18.26 21.01
N ILE A 83 5.87 -17.41 21.33
CA ILE A 83 4.79 -17.69 22.29
C ILE A 83 3.40 -17.71 21.63
N ALA A 84 3.37 -17.59 20.30
CA ALA A 84 2.15 -17.59 19.50
C ALA A 84 1.48 -18.97 19.51
N THR A 85 0.15 -18.96 19.45
CA THR A 85 -0.60 -20.19 19.14
C THR A 85 -0.58 -20.46 17.63
N PRO A 86 -0.86 -21.71 17.18
CA PRO A 86 -0.96 -22.04 15.76
C PRO A 86 -1.85 -21.08 14.96
N GLU A 87 -2.95 -20.61 15.54
CA GLU A 87 -3.89 -19.70 14.89
C GLU A 87 -3.33 -18.28 14.71
N GLN A 88 -2.37 -17.87 15.54
CA GLN A 88 -1.72 -16.55 15.47
C GLN A 88 -0.53 -16.53 14.50
N HIS A 89 0.08 -17.69 14.21
CA HIS A 89 1.32 -17.75 13.46
C HIS A 89 1.24 -17.11 12.06
N ALA A 90 0.12 -17.30 11.36
CA ALA A 90 -0.06 -16.76 10.01
C ALA A 90 -0.03 -15.22 10.01
N SER A 91 -0.87 -14.58 10.84
CA SER A 91 -0.94 -13.11 10.90
C SER A 91 0.36 -12.50 11.41
N PHE A 92 1.01 -13.12 12.39
CA PHE A 92 2.28 -12.63 12.94
C PHE A 92 3.43 -12.76 11.93
N THR A 93 3.39 -13.79 11.09
CA THR A 93 4.34 -13.96 9.98
C THR A 93 4.18 -12.86 8.95
N VAL A 94 2.94 -12.45 8.63
CA VAL A 94 2.67 -11.30 7.75
C VAL A 94 3.26 -10.02 8.35
N THR A 95 3.06 -9.75 9.65
CA THR A 95 3.68 -8.58 10.32
C THR A 95 5.21 -8.61 10.24
N LYS A 96 5.84 -9.78 10.44
CA LYS A 96 7.30 -9.91 10.29
C LYS A 96 7.75 -9.63 8.86
N ALA A 97 7.01 -10.12 7.87
CA ALA A 97 7.28 -9.85 6.47
C ALA A 97 7.15 -8.35 6.14
N THR A 98 6.15 -7.66 6.71
CA THR A 98 5.99 -6.20 6.56
C THR A 98 7.23 -5.47 7.07
N ILE A 99 7.70 -5.81 8.29
CA ILE A 99 8.91 -5.24 8.87
C ILE A 99 10.13 -5.47 7.97
N PHE A 100 10.29 -6.67 7.41
CA PHE A 100 11.35 -6.94 6.45
C PHE A 100 11.23 -6.08 5.19
N PHE A 101 10.04 -5.95 4.63
CA PHE A 101 9.81 -5.08 3.47
C PHE A 101 10.12 -3.61 3.78
N THR A 102 9.72 -3.10 4.95
CA THR A 102 10.03 -1.74 5.40
C THR A 102 11.54 -1.50 5.46
N GLN A 103 12.30 -2.48 5.95
CA GLN A 103 13.77 -2.49 5.97
C GLN A 103 14.43 -2.69 4.59
N GLY A 104 13.67 -2.79 3.49
CA GLY A 104 14.20 -3.01 2.14
C GLY A 104 14.62 -4.45 1.87
N ARG A 105 14.15 -5.41 2.68
CA ARG A 105 14.47 -6.84 2.59
C ARG A 105 13.34 -7.60 1.90
N ALA A 106 12.98 -7.18 0.69
CA ALA A 106 11.88 -7.77 -0.08
C ALA A 106 12.02 -9.28 -0.32
N ALA A 107 13.24 -9.77 -0.54
CA ALA A 107 13.51 -11.21 -0.68
C ALA A 107 13.17 -12.00 0.60
N ASP A 108 13.54 -11.45 1.76
CA ASP A 108 13.25 -12.10 3.04
C ASP A 108 11.76 -12.04 3.38
N ALA A 109 11.09 -10.93 3.06
CA ALA A 109 9.64 -10.81 3.19
C ALA A 109 8.92 -11.87 2.33
N LEU A 110 9.32 -12.02 1.07
CA LEU A 110 8.74 -13.00 0.17
C LEU A 110 9.02 -14.45 0.60
N ALA A 111 10.22 -14.73 1.14
CA ALA A 111 10.56 -16.05 1.67
C ALA A 111 9.66 -16.48 2.84
N LEU A 112 9.16 -15.53 3.64
CA LEU A 112 8.17 -15.79 4.68
C LEU A 112 6.75 -15.95 4.12
N LEU A 113 6.36 -15.09 3.16
CA LEU A 113 5.00 -15.03 2.65
C LEU A 113 4.67 -16.16 1.68
N ALA A 114 5.58 -16.52 0.77
CA ALA A 114 5.27 -17.46 -0.31
C ALA A 114 4.76 -18.82 0.20
N PRO A 115 5.40 -19.49 1.17
CA PRO A 115 4.89 -20.77 1.69
C PRO A 115 3.51 -20.65 2.35
N LEU A 116 3.28 -19.55 3.08
CA LEU A 116 2.00 -19.26 3.72
C LEU A 116 0.89 -19.12 2.66
N LEU A 117 1.12 -18.26 1.66
CA LEU A 117 0.14 -17.96 0.63
C LEU A 117 -0.08 -19.14 -0.33
N ASP A 118 0.93 -19.96 -0.59
CA ASP A 118 0.79 -21.18 -1.39
C ASP A 118 -0.07 -22.23 -0.69
N SER A 119 0.10 -22.39 0.64
CA SER A 119 -0.80 -23.21 1.45
C SER A 119 -2.24 -22.71 1.37
N GLU A 120 -2.44 -21.40 1.48
CA GLU A 120 -3.79 -20.81 1.38
C GLU A 120 -4.40 -20.94 -0.01
N ARG A 121 -3.61 -20.81 -1.09
CA ARG A 121 -4.06 -21.10 -2.46
C ARG A 121 -4.55 -22.54 -2.60
N GLN A 122 -3.80 -23.50 -2.06
CA GLN A 122 -4.18 -24.92 -2.11
C GLN A 122 -5.46 -25.17 -1.31
N ALA A 123 -5.58 -24.60 -0.11
CA ALA A 123 -6.78 -24.69 0.71
C ALA A 123 -8.00 -24.04 0.03
N ALA A 124 -7.82 -22.87 -0.58
CA ALA A 124 -8.86 -22.16 -1.31
C ALA A 124 -9.29 -22.89 -2.59
N ALA A 125 -8.36 -23.56 -3.29
CA ALA A 125 -8.67 -24.38 -4.46
C ALA A 125 -9.45 -25.66 -4.11
N ALA A 126 -9.25 -26.19 -2.89
CA ALA A 126 -10.01 -27.33 -2.36
C ALA A 126 -11.36 -26.92 -1.73
N ALA A 127 -11.57 -25.62 -1.48
CA ALA A 127 -12.81 -25.10 -0.91
C ALA A 127 -13.94 -25.04 -1.94
N LYS A 128 -15.18 -24.92 -1.46
CA LYS A 128 -16.32 -24.66 -2.35
C LYS A 128 -16.18 -23.27 -2.99
N PRO A 129 -16.74 -23.06 -4.20
CA PRO A 129 -16.61 -21.78 -4.91
C PRO A 129 -17.04 -20.53 -4.11
N ASP A 130 -18.05 -20.66 -3.26
CA ASP A 130 -18.57 -19.61 -2.37
C ASP A 130 -17.66 -19.32 -1.16
N GLU A 131 -16.84 -20.29 -0.73
CA GLU A 131 -15.91 -20.15 0.39
C GLU A 131 -14.50 -19.70 -0.06
N ARG A 132 -14.15 -19.91 -1.34
CA ARG A 132 -12.82 -19.60 -1.88
C ARG A 132 -12.44 -18.13 -1.67
N ALA A 133 -13.32 -17.21 -2.04
CA ALA A 133 -13.03 -15.77 -1.97
C ALA A 133 -12.83 -15.30 -0.51
N GLY A 134 -13.67 -15.78 0.41
CA GLY A 134 -13.55 -15.47 1.83
C GLY A 134 -12.23 -15.94 2.44
N ARG A 135 -11.73 -17.12 2.03
CA ARG A 135 -10.42 -17.62 2.48
C ARG A 135 -9.27 -16.72 2.04
N LEU A 136 -9.22 -16.36 0.76
CA LEU A 136 -8.15 -15.51 0.24
C LEU A 136 -8.23 -14.09 0.81
N ALA A 137 -9.44 -13.57 1.07
CA ALA A 137 -9.63 -12.25 1.67
C ALA A 137 -9.02 -12.14 3.09
N MET A 138 -9.02 -13.23 3.88
CA MET A 138 -8.36 -13.23 5.19
C MET A 138 -6.84 -13.00 5.12
N HIS A 139 -6.24 -13.20 3.94
CA HIS A 139 -4.80 -13.03 3.69
C HIS A 139 -4.49 -11.90 2.70
N GLN A 140 -5.46 -11.01 2.46
CA GLN A 140 -5.37 -9.88 1.52
C GLN A 140 -4.08 -9.05 1.70
N SER A 141 -3.73 -8.70 2.94
CA SER A 141 -2.51 -7.95 3.25
C SER A 141 -1.23 -8.70 2.90
N GLY A 142 -1.19 -10.02 3.14
CA GLY A 142 -0.08 -10.88 2.75
C GLY A 142 0.09 -10.96 1.24
N PHE A 143 -1.00 -11.10 0.49
CA PHE A 143 -0.98 -11.10 -0.97
C PHE A 143 -0.51 -9.75 -1.56
N ILE A 144 -1.00 -8.62 -1.04
CA ILE A 144 -0.54 -7.29 -1.47
C ILE A 144 0.96 -7.11 -1.18
N LEU A 145 1.41 -7.45 0.02
CA LEU A 145 2.82 -7.32 0.38
C LEU A 145 3.71 -8.23 -0.47
N ALA A 146 3.26 -9.44 -0.79
CA ALA A 146 3.98 -10.35 -1.69
C ALA A 146 4.04 -9.78 -3.12
N ALA A 147 2.97 -9.12 -3.59
CA ALA A 147 2.97 -8.43 -4.88
C ALA A 147 4.01 -7.29 -4.90
N PHE A 148 4.02 -6.40 -3.90
CA PHE A 148 5.02 -5.33 -3.80
C PHE A 148 6.45 -5.85 -3.61
N SER A 149 6.63 -6.91 -2.83
CA SER A 149 7.95 -7.55 -2.68
C SER A 149 8.44 -8.11 -4.01
N SER A 150 7.56 -8.77 -4.78
CA SER A 150 7.88 -9.28 -6.12
C SER A 150 8.20 -8.16 -7.11
N VAL A 151 7.48 -7.03 -7.01
CA VAL A 151 7.78 -5.79 -7.77
C VAL A 151 9.18 -5.27 -7.46
N GLU A 152 9.60 -5.23 -6.20
CA GLU A 152 10.97 -4.79 -5.83
C GLU A 152 12.06 -5.71 -6.38
N LEU A 153 11.77 -7.00 -6.51
CA LEU A 153 12.67 -8.00 -7.08
C LEU A 153 12.62 -8.06 -8.61
N GLY A 154 11.70 -7.33 -9.26
CA GLY A 154 11.49 -7.39 -10.71
C GLY A 154 10.81 -8.68 -11.19
N ASP A 155 10.22 -9.46 -10.28
CA ASP A 155 9.44 -10.66 -10.61
C ASP A 155 8.00 -10.29 -10.93
N TRP A 156 7.81 -9.70 -12.12
CA TRP A 156 6.53 -9.16 -12.57
C TRP A 156 5.43 -10.21 -12.68
N LYS A 157 5.80 -11.43 -13.06
CA LYS A 157 4.83 -12.53 -13.20
C LYS A 157 4.25 -12.91 -11.85
N ASN A 158 5.09 -13.11 -10.84
CA ASN A 158 4.60 -13.42 -9.50
C ASN A 158 3.90 -12.21 -8.86
N ALA A 159 4.36 -10.99 -9.12
CA ALA A 159 3.67 -9.79 -8.65
C ALA A 159 2.21 -9.74 -9.11
N LEU A 160 1.95 -9.98 -10.40
CA LEU A 160 0.60 -10.02 -10.96
C LEU A 160 -0.20 -11.24 -10.48
N ALA A 161 0.44 -12.38 -10.24
CA ALA A 161 -0.21 -13.57 -9.68
C ALA A 161 -0.68 -13.32 -8.25
N TYR A 162 0.19 -12.79 -7.36
CA TYR A 162 -0.19 -12.42 -6.00
C TYR A 162 -1.29 -11.36 -6.00
N LEU A 163 -1.20 -10.33 -6.86
CA LEU A 163 -2.24 -9.33 -6.98
C LEU A 163 -3.58 -9.92 -7.45
N ALA A 164 -3.56 -10.89 -8.38
CA ALA A 164 -4.78 -11.56 -8.86
C ALA A 164 -5.46 -12.41 -7.78
N ASP A 165 -4.70 -12.91 -6.80
CA ASP A 165 -5.22 -13.70 -5.67
C ASP A 165 -5.71 -12.84 -4.50
N THR A 166 -5.46 -11.54 -4.50
CA THR A 166 -6.06 -10.64 -3.51
C THR A 166 -7.58 -10.67 -3.66
N GLU A 167 -8.30 -11.13 -2.66
CA GLU A 167 -9.77 -11.02 -2.60
C GLU A 167 -10.12 -10.03 -1.48
N TYR A 168 -11.36 -9.56 -1.45
CA TYR A 168 -11.86 -8.61 -0.46
C TYR A 168 -13.30 -8.99 -0.07
N THR A 169 -13.73 -8.55 1.10
CA THR A 169 -15.12 -8.72 1.56
C THR A 169 -15.98 -7.56 1.04
N SER A 170 -17.31 -7.71 1.12
CA SER A 170 -18.25 -6.64 0.74
C SER A 170 -18.06 -5.33 1.53
N ASP A 171 -17.36 -5.40 2.66
CA ASP A 171 -17.19 -4.29 3.60
C ASP A 171 -16.01 -3.38 3.20
N GLU A 172 -15.20 -3.78 2.20
CA GLU A 172 -14.07 -3.01 1.66
C GLU A 172 -14.22 -2.75 0.15
N PRO A 173 -15.29 -2.06 -0.31
CA PRO A 173 -15.55 -1.88 -1.74
C PRO A 173 -14.45 -1.08 -2.46
N GLU A 174 -13.74 -0.20 -1.75
CA GLU A 174 -12.64 0.61 -2.31
C GLU A 174 -11.40 -0.26 -2.65
N PHE A 175 -11.24 -1.44 -2.03
CA PHE A 175 -10.06 -2.26 -2.24
C PHE A 175 -9.96 -2.80 -3.69
N ALA A 176 -11.11 -3.08 -4.32
CA ALA A 176 -11.14 -3.43 -5.74
C ALA A 176 -10.51 -2.35 -6.62
N GLU A 177 -10.72 -1.09 -6.24
CA GLU A 177 -10.23 0.09 -6.95
C GLU A 177 -8.76 0.35 -6.66
N TYR A 178 -8.32 0.21 -5.41
CA TYR A 178 -6.91 0.18 -5.03
C TYR A 178 -6.15 -0.88 -5.85
N ARG A 179 -6.64 -2.13 -5.87
CA ARG A 179 -6.07 -3.24 -6.65
C ARG A 179 -5.92 -2.90 -8.13
N ALA A 180 -6.90 -2.22 -8.72
CA ALA A 180 -6.83 -1.79 -10.11
C ALA A 180 -5.72 -0.76 -10.35
N VAL A 181 -5.50 0.17 -9.42
CA VAL A 181 -4.41 1.15 -9.51
C VAL A 181 -3.04 0.47 -9.33
N VAL A 182 -2.90 -0.45 -8.37
CA VAL A 182 -1.70 -1.28 -8.21
C VAL A 182 -1.40 -2.06 -9.49
N TYR A 183 -2.42 -2.66 -10.13
CA TYR A 183 -2.26 -3.39 -11.39
C TYR A 183 -1.71 -2.48 -12.50
N ARG A 184 -2.27 -1.27 -12.66
CA ARG A 184 -1.75 -0.28 -13.62
C ARG A 184 -0.29 0.06 -13.32
N TYR A 185 0.06 0.23 -12.04
CA TYR A 185 1.43 0.47 -11.61
C TYR A 185 2.40 -0.64 -11.99
N ILE A 186 2.06 -1.90 -11.69
CA ILE A 186 2.88 -3.06 -12.02
C ILE A 186 3.09 -3.13 -13.54
N MET A 187 2.02 -2.99 -14.34
CA MET A 187 2.12 -3.04 -15.80
C MET A 187 3.00 -1.93 -16.38
N ALA A 188 2.89 -0.70 -15.87
CA ALA A 188 3.73 0.41 -16.33
C ALA A 188 5.22 0.19 -15.98
N ARG A 189 5.51 -0.38 -14.81
CA ARG A 189 6.89 -0.63 -14.38
C ARG A 189 7.51 -1.83 -15.09
N ALA A 190 6.73 -2.91 -15.29
CA ALA A 190 7.15 -4.07 -16.07
C ALA A 190 7.37 -3.71 -17.55
N ASN A 191 6.58 -2.79 -18.09
CA ASN A 191 6.67 -2.32 -19.48
C ASN A 191 6.65 -3.48 -20.49
N ASP A 192 5.85 -4.49 -20.21
CA ASP A 192 5.67 -5.69 -21.03
C ASP A 192 4.18 -6.07 -21.07
N ALA A 193 3.56 -5.86 -22.24
CA ALA A 193 2.14 -6.14 -22.44
C ALA A 193 1.81 -7.64 -22.42
N SER A 194 2.79 -8.53 -22.62
CA SER A 194 2.57 -9.98 -22.60
C SER A 194 2.21 -10.52 -21.22
N LEU A 195 2.53 -9.75 -20.17
CA LEU A 195 2.23 -10.08 -18.78
C LEU A 195 0.78 -9.73 -18.38
N ALA A 196 0.01 -9.05 -19.23
CA ALA A 196 -1.31 -8.56 -18.89
C ALA A 196 -2.24 -9.68 -18.38
N ASN A 197 -2.85 -9.45 -17.22
CA ASN A 197 -3.83 -10.37 -16.65
C ASN A 197 -5.24 -9.91 -17.09
N ALA A 198 -5.94 -10.75 -17.86
CA ALA A 198 -7.23 -10.40 -18.46
C ALA A 198 -8.31 -10.01 -17.43
N ASN A 199 -8.32 -10.64 -16.25
CA ASN A 199 -9.31 -10.34 -15.21
C ASN A 199 -9.00 -9.01 -14.52
N LEU A 200 -7.74 -8.76 -14.15
CA LEU A 200 -7.32 -7.48 -13.58
C LEU A 200 -7.53 -6.33 -14.59
N GLU A 201 -7.23 -6.56 -15.86
CA GLU A 201 -7.47 -5.59 -16.94
C GLU A 201 -8.95 -5.24 -17.08
N LYS A 202 -9.82 -6.25 -17.16
CA LYS A 202 -11.27 -6.05 -17.27
C LYS A 202 -11.81 -5.24 -16.09
N GLN A 203 -11.34 -5.51 -14.88
CA GLN A 203 -11.75 -4.78 -13.68
C GLN A 203 -11.24 -3.34 -13.69
N ALA A 204 -9.97 -3.11 -14.01
CA ALA A 204 -9.40 -1.78 -14.07
C ALA A 204 -10.14 -0.89 -15.09
N VAL A 205 -10.46 -1.43 -16.28
CA VAL A 205 -11.26 -0.72 -17.29
C VAL A 205 -12.70 -0.46 -16.80
N HIS A 206 -13.30 -1.38 -16.06
CA HIS A 206 -14.64 -1.18 -15.50
C HIS A 206 -14.65 -0.06 -14.45
N ILE A 207 -13.70 -0.07 -13.51
CA ILE A 207 -13.60 0.92 -12.43
C ILE A 207 -13.28 2.30 -13.00
N GLU A 208 -12.34 2.39 -13.93
CA GLU A 208 -11.97 3.64 -14.62
C GLU A 208 -13.20 4.39 -15.18
N LYS A 209 -14.13 3.65 -15.80
CA LYS A 209 -15.32 4.19 -16.46
C LYS A 209 -16.46 4.54 -15.50
N ASN A 210 -16.58 3.81 -14.39
CA ASN A 210 -17.78 3.85 -13.55
C ASN A 210 -17.54 4.45 -12.16
N SER A 211 -16.31 4.40 -11.65
CA SER A 211 -16.01 4.85 -10.30
C SER A 211 -15.89 6.37 -10.20
N LYS A 212 -16.50 6.91 -9.15
CA LYS A 212 -16.45 8.33 -8.76
C LYS A 212 -15.51 8.57 -7.57
N SER A 213 -14.75 7.56 -7.16
CA SER A 213 -13.77 7.66 -6.08
C SER A 213 -12.48 8.32 -6.56
N HIS A 214 -11.58 8.57 -5.60
CA HIS A 214 -10.23 9.04 -5.88
C HIS A 214 -9.40 8.01 -6.68
N TYR A 215 -9.57 6.71 -6.44
CA TYR A 215 -8.94 5.66 -7.27
C TYR A 215 -9.48 5.64 -8.70
N GLY A 216 -10.79 5.84 -8.90
CA GLY A 216 -11.37 5.99 -10.24
C GLY A 216 -10.75 7.19 -10.99
N ALA A 217 -10.54 8.30 -10.28
CA ALA A 217 -9.81 9.44 -10.83
C ALA A 217 -8.35 9.07 -11.15
N LEU A 218 -7.62 8.40 -10.26
CA LEU A 218 -6.26 7.92 -10.56
C LEU A 218 -6.24 7.04 -11.82
N LEU A 219 -7.13 6.07 -11.97
CA LEU A 219 -7.19 5.23 -13.18
C LEU A 219 -7.40 6.04 -14.46
N ARG A 220 -8.27 7.06 -14.45
CA ARG A 220 -8.47 7.97 -15.59
C ARG A 220 -7.20 8.79 -15.89
N MET A 221 -6.47 9.24 -14.87
CA MET A 221 -5.18 9.92 -15.04
C MET A 221 -4.18 9.01 -15.77
N TRP A 222 -4.15 7.73 -15.41
CA TRP A 222 -3.25 6.75 -16.03
C TRP A 222 -3.56 6.49 -17.51
N GLN A 223 -4.76 6.84 -17.98
CA GLN A 223 -5.13 6.88 -19.41
C GLN A 223 -4.83 8.23 -20.10
N GLY A 224 -4.28 9.20 -19.38
CA GLY A 224 -3.92 10.51 -19.94
C GLY A 224 -4.89 11.65 -19.63
N ALA A 225 -5.94 11.42 -18.83
CA ALA A 225 -6.83 12.50 -18.41
C ALA A 225 -6.12 13.49 -17.47
N ASP A 226 -6.39 14.78 -17.62
CA ASP A 226 -5.97 15.82 -16.67
C ASP A 226 -7.07 16.02 -15.61
N ASN A 227 -6.96 15.30 -14.50
CA ASN A 227 -8.00 15.25 -13.48
C ASN A 227 -7.48 15.44 -12.06
N LEU A 228 -6.31 16.09 -11.91
CA LEU A 228 -5.73 16.41 -10.61
C LEU A 228 -6.68 17.25 -9.75
N THR A 229 -7.45 18.17 -10.35
CA THR A 229 -8.47 18.95 -9.64
C THR A 229 -9.62 18.09 -9.13
N GLU A 230 -10.04 17.08 -9.90
CA GLU A 230 -11.07 16.14 -9.47
C GLU A 230 -10.57 15.32 -8.29
N LEU A 231 -9.38 14.74 -8.43
CA LEU A 231 -8.71 13.94 -7.40
C LEU A 231 -8.57 14.72 -6.08
N SER A 232 -8.04 15.94 -6.15
CA SER A 232 -7.87 16.80 -4.97
C SER A 232 -9.19 17.06 -4.24
N ARG A 233 -10.26 17.34 -4.99
CA ARG A 233 -11.60 17.57 -4.42
C ARG A 233 -12.20 16.31 -3.80
N LEU A 234 -11.91 15.13 -4.33
CA LEU A 234 -12.40 13.87 -3.78
C LEU A 234 -11.70 13.54 -2.46
N ILE A 235 -10.38 13.71 -2.41
CA ILE A 235 -9.57 13.50 -1.20
C ILE A 235 -9.98 14.48 -0.09
N ALA A 236 -10.21 15.76 -0.42
CA ALA A 236 -10.60 16.78 0.55
C ALA A 236 -11.98 16.57 1.22
N ARG A 237 -12.75 15.55 0.81
CA ARG A 237 -14.04 15.19 1.44
C ARG A 237 -13.91 14.10 2.49
N LYS A 238 -12.75 13.44 2.57
CA LYS A 238 -12.46 12.42 3.57
C LYS A 238 -12.22 13.08 4.94
N ASP A 239 -12.34 12.31 6.01
CA ASP A 239 -11.90 12.77 7.32
C ASP A 239 -10.37 12.92 7.36
N ALA A 240 -9.83 13.50 8.43
CA ALA A 240 -8.43 13.89 8.48
C ALA A 240 -7.43 12.72 8.33
N GLU A 241 -7.74 11.55 8.91
CA GLU A 241 -6.86 10.38 8.85
C GLU A 241 -6.95 9.74 7.45
N GLU A 242 -8.16 9.47 6.97
CA GLU A 242 -8.40 8.94 5.63
C GLU A 242 -7.89 9.89 4.52
N GLN A 243 -7.96 11.20 4.75
CA GLN A 243 -7.46 12.21 3.83
C GLN A 243 -5.93 12.14 3.72
N GLN A 244 -5.22 12.01 4.84
CA GLN A 244 -3.76 11.91 4.84
C GLN A 244 -3.30 10.63 4.14
N ASP A 245 -3.98 9.52 4.39
CA ASP A 245 -3.71 8.23 3.76
C ASP A 245 -3.98 8.25 2.25
N ALA A 246 -5.19 8.64 1.83
CA ALA A 246 -5.56 8.75 0.41
C ALA A 246 -4.69 9.76 -0.35
N PHE A 247 -4.25 10.83 0.32
CA PHE A 247 -3.33 11.81 -0.26
C PHE A 247 -1.93 11.21 -0.48
N ALA A 248 -1.41 10.47 0.51
CA ALA A 248 -0.14 9.77 0.39
C ALA A 248 -0.15 8.76 -0.76
N GLU A 249 -1.14 7.86 -0.80
CA GLU A 249 -1.26 6.89 -1.88
C GLU A 249 -1.35 7.58 -3.25
N SER A 250 -2.16 8.63 -3.35
CA SER A 250 -2.30 9.41 -4.58
C SER A 250 -0.98 10.03 -5.04
N LEU A 251 -0.20 10.61 -4.13
CA LEU A 251 1.11 11.16 -4.46
C LEU A 251 2.06 10.09 -5.02
N PHE A 252 2.06 8.89 -4.42
CA PHE A 252 2.85 7.77 -4.94
C PHE A 252 2.42 7.39 -6.36
N TYR A 253 1.13 7.18 -6.60
CA TYR A 253 0.65 6.76 -7.93
C TYR A 253 0.77 7.87 -8.98
N ILE A 254 0.67 9.15 -8.61
CA ILE A 254 1.02 10.28 -9.49
C ILE A 254 2.51 10.27 -9.83
N GLY A 255 3.37 10.06 -8.83
CA GLY A 255 4.82 9.97 -9.05
C GLY A 255 5.18 8.78 -9.94
N ALA A 256 4.56 7.63 -9.72
CA ALA A 256 4.77 6.43 -10.53
C ALA A 256 4.28 6.63 -11.98
N TYR A 257 3.11 7.23 -12.17
CA TYR A 257 2.60 7.56 -13.50
C TYR A 257 3.53 8.51 -14.26
N THR A 258 3.95 9.61 -13.62
CA THR A 258 4.84 10.59 -14.26
C THR A 258 6.19 9.96 -14.61
N LYS A 259 6.73 9.11 -13.74
CA LYS A 259 7.97 8.39 -14.00
C LYS A 259 7.87 7.35 -15.12
N TYR A 260 6.97 6.40 -14.99
CA TYR A 260 6.98 5.18 -15.81
C TYR A 260 6.16 5.33 -17.09
N VAL A 261 5.12 6.18 -17.08
CA VAL A 261 4.27 6.44 -18.25
C VAL A 261 4.71 7.71 -18.98
N LYS A 262 4.82 8.84 -18.27
CA LYS A 262 5.23 10.12 -18.89
C LYS A 262 6.72 10.26 -19.13
N ARG A 263 7.54 9.39 -18.51
CA ARG A 263 9.02 9.44 -18.57
C ARG A 263 9.57 10.79 -18.07
N ASP A 264 8.92 11.35 -17.05
CA ASP A 264 9.31 12.59 -16.39
C ASP A 264 9.75 12.31 -14.94
N PRO A 265 11.05 12.00 -14.72
CA PRO A 265 11.56 11.71 -13.39
C PRO A 265 11.59 12.94 -12.47
N ALA A 266 11.60 14.16 -13.02
CA ALA A 266 11.60 15.38 -12.21
C ALA A 266 10.24 15.58 -11.51
N LEU A 267 9.14 15.33 -12.22
CA LEU A 267 7.80 15.32 -11.62
C LEU A 267 7.63 14.19 -10.60
N ALA A 268 8.19 13.01 -10.87
CA ALA A 268 8.18 11.91 -9.93
C ALA A 268 8.93 12.23 -8.62
N LEU A 269 10.07 12.92 -8.73
CA LEU A 269 10.83 13.38 -7.58
C LEU A 269 10.05 14.43 -6.76
N ASN A 270 9.31 15.32 -7.41
CA ASN A 270 8.43 16.27 -6.71
C ASN A 270 7.35 15.54 -5.89
N SER A 271 6.70 14.53 -6.46
CA SER A 271 5.76 13.68 -5.71
C SER A 271 6.41 13.02 -4.50
N LEU A 272 7.63 12.51 -4.62
CA LEU A 272 8.38 11.94 -3.49
C LEU A 272 8.73 12.99 -2.43
N GLN A 273 9.12 14.21 -2.83
CA GLN A 273 9.38 15.29 -1.89
C GLN A 273 8.13 15.67 -1.09
N GLN A 274 6.96 15.67 -1.73
CA GLN A 274 5.68 15.91 -1.04
C GLN A 274 5.33 14.76 -0.10
N LEU A 275 5.54 13.50 -0.51
CA LEU A 275 5.39 12.33 0.37
C LEU A 275 6.27 12.45 1.62
N ASN A 276 7.54 12.77 1.44
CA ASN A 276 8.47 12.95 2.57
C ASN A 276 8.06 14.12 3.47
N ARG A 277 7.50 15.20 2.90
CA ARG A 277 7.02 16.35 3.67
C ARG A 277 5.85 15.99 4.59
N ILE A 278 4.90 15.18 4.10
CA ILE A 278 3.73 14.79 4.91
C ILE A 278 4.01 13.58 5.82
N SER A 279 5.09 12.83 5.57
CA SER A 279 5.53 11.66 6.36
C SER A 279 4.36 10.75 6.77
N PRO A 280 3.70 10.08 5.81
CA PRO A 280 2.51 9.28 6.07
C PRO A 280 2.93 7.95 6.70
N TYR A 281 3.14 7.98 8.02
CA TYR A 281 3.55 6.83 8.82
C TYR A 281 2.60 5.64 8.58
N GLY A 282 3.16 4.44 8.44
CA GLY A 282 2.41 3.22 8.11
C GLY A 282 2.12 2.98 6.63
N SER A 283 2.31 3.98 5.76
CA SER A 283 2.03 3.82 4.32
C SER A 283 3.06 2.96 3.59
N LEU A 284 2.59 1.88 2.95
CA LEU A 284 3.39 1.03 2.07
C LEU A 284 3.95 1.82 0.89
N GLU A 285 3.13 2.70 0.32
CA GLU A 285 3.44 3.57 -0.81
C GLU A 285 4.56 4.55 -0.49
N TRP A 286 4.65 5.04 0.75
CA TRP A 286 5.75 5.91 1.17
C TRP A 286 7.07 5.16 1.29
N VAL A 287 7.04 4.02 1.98
CA VAL A 287 8.19 3.11 2.13
C VAL A 287 8.73 2.68 0.76
N HIS A 288 7.83 2.21 -0.11
CA HIS A 288 8.18 1.77 -1.45
C HIS A 288 8.59 2.95 -2.35
N GLY A 289 7.88 4.08 -2.26
CA GLY A 289 8.14 5.31 -3.02
C GLY A 289 9.55 5.84 -2.83
N LYS A 290 10.09 5.81 -1.60
CA LYS A 290 11.49 6.19 -1.31
C LYS A 290 12.49 5.41 -2.18
N ARG A 291 12.19 4.15 -2.51
CA ARG A 291 13.06 3.27 -3.31
C ARG A 291 12.85 3.42 -4.80
N VAL A 292 11.61 3.60 -5.24
CA VAL A 292 11.26 3.52 -6.67
C VAL A 292 11.02 4.86 -7.35
N LEU A 293 10.86 5.96 -6.62
CA LEU A 293 10.63 7.29 -7.22
C LEU A 293 11.88 8.18 -7.22
N ALA A 294 12.87 7.91 -6.35
CA ALA A 294 14.04 8.77 -6.15
C ALA A 294 15.07 8.79 -7.31
N LEU A 295 15.03 7.83 -8.23
CA LEU A 295 16.04 7.61 -9.28
C LEU A 295 15.55 7.86 -10.71
#